data_AF-A0A4Z1G4B2-F1
#
_entry.id   AF-A0A4Z1G4B2-F1
#
_cell.length_a   1.000
_cell.length_b   1.000
_cell.length_c   1.000
_cell.angle_alpha   90.00
_cell.angle_beta   90.00
_cell.angle_gamma   90.00
#
_symmetry.space_group_name_H-M   'P 1'
#
loop_
_entity.id
_entity.type
_entity.pdbx_description
1 polymer ?
#
loop_
_entity_poly.entity_id
_entity_poly.type
_entity_poly.pdbx_seq_one_letter_code
_entity_poly.pdbx_strand_id
1 'polypeptide(L)'
;MLPGENLRTKWRKLSENSIQNLVKQIAQYRIQLSRHKFPAIGNIFVVPEPQPVVRSISASVKGTPQDSQQLLPALWEIVSMFFFWRDHITQDRPRSPFTNSKTWLYTHLTLLLTDQEKILTTTDDEDEIEDVQDANIHAEELLKLVPSIFPTTDFISEQCVLFHDDLSLRDILVDNDGTITRIVDWECVPILPLWKACVFPIIGDYFKWDHRIQLFYLVLFNLA
;
A
#
# COMPACT_ATOMS: atom_id res chain seq x y z
N MET A 1 13.92 -1.37 -23.04
CA MET A 1 12.66 -1.97 -22.56
C MET A 1 12.98 -2.88 -21.39
N LEU A 2 12.09 -2.98 -20.40
CA LEU A 2 12.26 -3.93 -19.30
C LEU A 2 12.12 -5.36 -19.86
N PRO A 3 12.92 -6.33 -19.39
CA PRO A 3 12.80 -7.72 -19.81
C PRO A 3 11.49 -8.33 -19.29
N GLY A 4 10.93 -9.27 -20.07
CA GLY A 4 9.69 -9.98 -19.75
C GLY A 4 8.46 -9.41 -20.48
N GLU A 5 7.39 -10.22 -20.52
CA GLU A 5 6.08 -9.83 -21.00
C GLU A 5 5.08 -9.74 -19.83
N ASN A 6 4.06 -8.91 -20.00
CA ASN A 6 3.00 -8.76 -19.01
C ASN A 6 2.32 -10.11 -18.72
N LEU A 7 2.22 -10.47 -17.43
CA LEU A 7 1.64 -11.74 -17.00
C LEU A 7 0.20 -11.88 -17.49
N ARG A 8 -0.58 -10.80 -17.60
CA ARG A 8 -1.94 -10.83 -18.17
C ARG A 8 -1.98 -11.46 -19.56
N THR A 9 -0.99 -11.17 -20.39
CA THR A 9 -0.88 -11.69 -21.76
C THR A 9 -0.49 -13.16 -21.79
N LYS A 10 0.32 -13.61 -20.82
CA LYS A 10 0.84 -14.99 -20.74
C LYS A 10 -0.04 -15.92 -19.91
N TRP A 11 -0.86 -15.40 -18.99
CA TRP A 11 -1.60 -16.17 -17.97
C TRP A 11 -2.32 -17.39 -18.53
N ARG A 12 -3.12 -17.20 -19.59
CA ARG A 12 -3.90 -18.28 -20.23
C ARG A 12 -3.04 -19.34 -20.97
N LYS A 13 -1.76 -19.03 -21.21
CA LYS A 13 -0.81 -19.90 -21.90
C LYS A 13 0.10 -20.65 -20.92
N LEU A 14 0.09 -20.29 -19.64
CA LEU A 14 0.91 -20.95 -18.63
C LEU A 14 0.36 -22.34 -18.31
N SER A 15 1.29 -23.28 -18.11
CA SER A 15 0.95 -24.60 -17.58
C SER A 15 0.52 -24.50 -16.12
N GLU A 16 -0.18 -25.51 -15.61
CA GLU A 16 -0.54 -25.57 -14.18
C GLU A 16 0.69 -25.52 -13.27
N ASN A 17 1.76 -26.25 -13.61
CA ASN A 17 3.02 -26.22 -12.87
C ASN A 17 3.67 -24.83 -12.88
N SER A 18 3.63 -24.13 -14.03
CA SER A 18 4.11 -22.74 -14.13
C SER A 18 3.29 -21.81 -13.24
N ILE A 19 1.97 -21.96 -13.21
CA ILE A 19 1.08 -21.16 -12.33
C ILE A 19 1.39 -21.44 -10.86
N GLN A 20 1.58 -22.70 -10.46
CA GLN A 20 1.95 -23.04 -9.08
C GLN A 20 3.31 -22.42 -8.69
N ASN A 21 4.31 -22.50 -9.58
CA ASN A 21 5.61 -21.89 -9.34
C ASN A 21 5.55 -20.37 -9.28
N LEU A 22 4.70 -19.75 -10.11
CA LEU A 22 4.45 -18.32 -10.10
C LEU A 22 3.83 -17.85 -8.77
N VAL A 23 2.82 -18.57 -8.28
CA VAL A 23 2.19 -18.30 -6.97
C VAL A 23 3.21 -18.38 -5.83
N LYS A 24 4.10 -19.39 -5.86
CA LYS A 24 5.19 -19.50 -4.88
C LYS A 24 6.15 -18.31 -4.94
N GLN A 25 6.51 -17.86 -6.14
CA GLN A 25 7.36 -16.67 -6.31
C GLN A 25 6.68 -15.41 -5.75
N ILE A 26 5.39 -15.19 -6.01
CA ILE A 26 4.63 -14.05 -5.46
C ILE A 26 4.62 -14.09 -3.93
N ALA A 27 4.40 -15.27 -3.34
CA ALA A 27 4.46 -15.43 -1.88
C ALA A 27 5.87 -15.12 -1.35
N GLN A 28 6.92 -15.57 -2.03
CA GLN A 28 8.31 -15.25 -1.67
C GLN A 28 8.59 -13.76 -1.75
N TYR A 29 8.10 -13.05 -2.77
CA TYR A 29 8.22 -11.59 -2.87
C TYR A 29 7.53 -10.89 -1.70
N ARG A 30 6.29 -11.28 -1.35
CA ARG A 30 5.59 -10.72 -0.19
C ARG A 30 6.34 -10.97 1.12
N ILE A 31 6.93 -12.16 1.29
CA ILE A 31 7.79 -12.48 2.45
C ILE A 31 9.05 -11.60 2.46
N GLN A 32 9.67 -11.35 1.30
CA GLN A 32 10.84 -10.48 1.23
C GLN A 32 10.49 -9.05 1.67
N LEU A 33 9.37 -8.49 1.19
CA LEU A 33 8.92 -7.15 1.59
C LEU A 33 8.61 -7.08 3.08
N SER A 34 7.97 -8.11 3.64
CA SER A 34 7.55 -8.10 5.06
C SER A 34 8.71 -8.23 6.06
N ARG A 35 9.91 -8.60 5.60
CA ARG A 35 11.14 -8.60 6.42
C ARG A 35 11.63 -7.19 6.74
N HIS A 36 11.27 -6.20 5.93
CA HIS A 36 11.60 -4.80 6.21
C HIS A 36 10.55 -4.21 7.15
N LYS A 37 10.99 -3.86 8.36
CA LYS A 37 10.13 -3.29 9.41
C LYS A 37 10.29 -1.78 9.47
N PHE A 38 9.17 -1.09 9.63
CA PHE A 38 9.10 0.37 9.70
C PHE A 38 8.34 0.80 10.95
N PRO A 39 8.69 1.97 11.52
CA PRO A 39 8.11 2.45 12.78
C PRO A 39 6.74 3.13 12.62
N ALA A 40 6.31 3.39 11.38
CA ALA A 40 5.06 4.09 11.09
C ALA A 40 4.53 3.71 9.70
N ILE A 41 3.28 4.05 9.48
CA ILE A 41 2.51 3.88 8.24
C ILE A 41 2.77 5.08 7.34
N GLY A 42 3.05 4.90 6.05
CA GLY A 42 3.38 6.01 5.15
C GLY A 42 4.00 5.55 3.84
N ASN A 43 4.72 6.44 3.14
CA ASN A 43 5.47 6.08 1.93
C ASN A 43 6.95 6.44 2.06
N ILE A 44 7.79 5.78 1.26
CA ILE A 44 9.23 6.04 1.19
C ILE A 44 9.49 7.14 0.18
N PHE A 45 10.15 8.20 0.61
CA PHE A 45 10.60 9.31 -0.22
C PHE A 45 12.12 9.33 -0.27
N VAL A 46 12.65 9.87 -1.35
CA VAL A 46 14.08 10.07 -1.52
C VAL A 46 14.36 11.54 -1.25
N VAL A 47 14.97 11.83 -0.09
CA VAL A 47 15.25 13.21 0.34
C VAL A 47 16.75 13.50 0.29
N PRO A 48 17.17 14.74 -0.01
CA PRO A 48 18.56 15.15 0.18
C PRO A 48 18.98 14.95 1.63
N GLU A 49 20.17 14.40 1.85
CA GLU A 49 20.74 14.30 3.19
C GLU A 49 20.73 15.69 3.85
N PRO A 50 20.21 15.82 5.10
CA PRO A 50 20.28 17.07 5.81
C PRO A 50 21.75 17.45 5.97
N GLN A 51 22.18 18.49 5.26
CA GLN A 51 23.52 19.03 5.41
C GLN A 51 23.70 19.42 6.89
N PRO A 52 24.75 18.93 7.58
CA PRO A 52 25.00 19.35 8.94
C PRO A 52 25.13 20.87 8.94
N VAL A 53 24.29 21.55 9.73
CA VAL A 53 24.38 23.00 9.93
C VAL A 53 25.68 23.28 10.68
N VAL A 54 26.78 23.31 9.96
CA VAL A 54 28.02 23.88 10.45
C VAL A 54 27.75 25.37 10.54
N ARG A 55 27.57 25.89 11.76
CA ARG A 55 27.75 27.31 12.04
C ARG A 55 29.21 27.66 11.79
N SER A 56 29.60 27.85 10.54
CA SER A 56 30.92 28.36 10.18
C SER A 56 30.81 29.85 9.89
N ILE A 57 31.38 30.62 10.81
CA ILE A 57 31.84 31.98 10.56
C ILE A 57 32.83 31.89 9.39
N SER A 58 32.58 32.74 8.40
CA SER A 58 33.27 32.95 7.11
C SER A 58 34.76 32.57 7.01
N ALA A 59 35.15 31.91 5.91
CA ALA A 59 36.17 32.40 4.97
C ALA A 59 36.17 31.57 3.67
N SER A 60 36.26 32.27 2.54
CA SER A 60 36.16 31.79 1.16
C SER A 60 37.31 30.86 0.74
N VAL A 61 36.97 29.71 0.14
CA VAL A 61 37.83 29.03 -0.85
C VAL A 61 36.93 28.54 -1.99
N LYS A 62 37.19 29.01 -3.21
CA LYS A 62 36.55 28.55 -4.45
C LYS A 62 37.04 27.14 -4.78
N GLY A 63 36.19 26.14 -4.55
CA GLY A 63 36.30 24.79 -5.09
C GLY A 63 35.04 24.47 -5.88
N THR A 64 35.21 23.84 -7.04
CA THR A 64 34.17 23.36 -7.96
C THR A 64 33.02 22.62 -7.25
N PRO A 65 31.73 22.91 -7.55
CA PRO A 65 30.63 22.17 -6.96
C PRO A 65 30.46 20.85 -7.71
N GLN A 66 31.04 19.79 -7.16
CA GLN A 66 30.59 18.43 -7.45
C GLN A 66 29.72 17.99 -6.27
N ASP A 67 28.58 18.67 -6.12
CA ASP A 67 27.54 18.31 -5.15
C ASP A 67 26.81 17.06 -5.67
N SER A 68 27.41 15.90 -5.49
CA SER A 68 26.67 14.65 -5.44
C SER A 68 25.91 14.64 -4.12
N GLN A 69 24.79 15.36 -4.04
CA GLN A 69 23.91 15.30 -2.87
C GLN A 69 23.51 13.85 -2.66
N GLN A 70 23.96 13.27 -1.55
CA GLN A 70 23.63 11.91 -1.21
C GLN A 70 22.13 11.89 -0.83
N LEU A 71 21.36 11.13 -1.59
CA LEU A 71 19.93 10.99 -1.38
C LEU A 71 19.67 9.82 -0.43
N LEU A 72 18.87 10.03 0.62
CA LEU A 72 18.52 9.00 1.60
C LEU A 72 17.03 8.69 1.58
N PRO A 73 16.63 7.41 1.73
CA PRO A 73 15.23 7.05 1.89
C PRO A 73 14.71 7.52 3.25
N ALA A 74 13.60 8.25 3.25
CA ALA A 74 12.90 8.73 4.43
C ALA A 74 11.43 8.32 4.40
N LEU A 75 10.88 7.98 5.56
CA LEU A 75 9.46 7.71 5.72
C LEU A 75 8.71 9.04 5.88
N TRP A 76 7.67 9.26 5.07
CA TRP A 76 6.87 10.48 5.13
C TRP A 76 5.38 10.15 4.98
N GLU A 77 4.60 11.18 4.62
CA GLU A 77 3.16 11.12 4.39
C GLU A 77 2.75 9.92 3.54
N ILE A 78 1.58 9.37 3.85
CA ILE A 78 0.98 8.36 3.01
C ILE A 78 0.54 9.00 1.69
N VAL A 79 0.92 8.38 0.58
CA VAL A 79 0.48 8.69 -0.77
C VAL A 79 -0.30 7.48 -1.23
N SER A 80 -1.62 7.58 -1.17
CA SER A 80 -2.56 6.56 -1.63
C SER A 80 -3.70 7.26 -2.34
N MET A 81 -4.27 6.61 -3.37
CA MET A 81 -5.39 7.14 -4.14
C MET A 81 -6.53 7.62 -3.24
N PHE A 82 -6.75 6.94 -2.11
CA PHE A 82 -7.74 7.35 -1.10
C PHE A 82 -7.54 8.79 -0.59
N PHE A 83 -6.32 9.31 -0.53
CA PHE A 83 -6.02 10.65 0.00
C PHE A 83 -5.89 11.76 -1.05
N PHE A 84 -5.78 11.42 -2.34
CA PHE A 84 -5.56 12.44 -3.38
C PHE A 84 -6.50 12.36 -4.59
N TRP A 85 -7.30 11.31 -4.73
CA TRP A 85 -8.37 11.30 -5.74
C TRP A 85 -9.52 12.24 -5.34
N ARG A 86 -10.37 12.57 -6.34
CA ARG A 86 -11.46 13.54 -6.21
C ARG A 86 -10.92 14.89 -5.69
N ASP A 87 -11.60 15.51 -4.74
CA ASP A 87 -11.16 16.74 -4.09
C ASP A 87 -10.27 16.50 -2.86
N HIS A 88 -9.92 15.25 -2.52
CA HIS A 88 -9.20 14.94 -1.27
C HIS A 88 -7.80 15.56 -1.25
N ILE A 89 -7.17 15.73 -2.42
CA ILE A 89 -5.88 16.42 -2.53
C ILE A 89 -5.94 17.87 -2.03
N THR A 90 -7.12 18.50 -2.11
CA THR A 90 -7.38 19.89 -1.68
C THR A 90 -7.87 19.99 -0.23
N GLN A 91 -8.30 18.88 0.36
CA GLN A 91 -8.74 18.84 1.75
C GLN A 91 -7.50 18.86 2.67
N ASP A 92 -7.47 19.79 3.62
CA ASP A 92 -6.42 19.90 4.63
C ASP A 92 -6.63 18.83 5.72
N ARG A 93 -6.23 17.59 5.39
CA ARG A 93 -6.31 16.43 6.29
C ARG A 93 -4.90 15.94 6.60
N PRO A 94 -4.60 15.54 7.85
CA PRO A 94 -3.30 14.96 8.18
C PRO A 94 -3.06 13.69 7.38
N ARG A 95 -2.01 13.71 6.55
CA ARG A 95 -1.51 12.52 5.81
C ARG A 95 -0.23 11.97 6.42
N SER A 96 0.21 12.51 7.57
CA SER A 96 1.52 12.27 8.18
C SER A 96 1.87 10.79 8.24
N PRO A 97 3.14 10.40 8.37
CA PRO A 97 3.38 9.02 8.72
C PRO A 97 2.64 8.70 10.03
N PHE A 98 1.67 7.78 9.99
CA PHE A 98 0.83 7.46 11.13
C PHE A 98 1.58 6.50 12.03
N THR A 99 1.72 6.82 13.30
CA THR A 99 2.47 5.99 14.25
C THR A 99 1.72 4.74 14.68
N ASN A 100 0.41 4.66 14.41
CA ASN A 100 -0.42 3.52 14.75
C ASN A 100 -1.70 3.42 13.88
N SER A 101 -2.27 2.21 13.86
CA SER A 101 -3.50 1.84 13.17
C SER A 101 -4.71 2.62 13.64
N LYS A 102 -4.76 3.01 14.92
CA LYS A 102 -5.86 3.79 15.48
C LYS A 102 -6.02 5.12 14.76
N THR A 103 -4.94 5.90 14.69
CA THR A 103 -4.94 7.23 14.04
C THR A 103 -5.13 7.11 12.53
N TRP A 104 -4.51 6.12 11.90
CA TRP A 104 -4.65 5.85 10.47
C TRP A 104 -6.08 5.47 10.07
N LEU A 105 -6.70 4.52 10.78
CA LEU A 105 -8.05 4.06 10.49
C LEU A 105 -9.11 5.12 10.84
N TYR A 106 -8.91 5.85 11.94
CA TYR A 106 -9.76 7.00 12.27
C TYR A 106 -9.75 8.05 11.16
N THR A 107 -8.57 8.36 10.62
CA THR A 107 -8.43 9.32 9.51
C THR A 107 -9.13 8.81 8.24
N HIS A 108 -9.03 7.52 7.93
CA HIS A 108 -9.74 6.94 6.78
C HIS A 108 -11.25 7.01 6.94
N LEU A 109 -11.78 6.56 8.09
CA LEU A 109 -13.22 6.54 8.33
C LEU A 109 -13.82 7.95 8.35
N THR A 110 -13.12 8.92 8.93
CA THR A 110 -13.59 10.32 8.94
C THR A 110 -13.54 10.98 7.56
N LEU A 111 -12.55 10.66 6.72
CA LEU A 111 -12.55 11.10 5.31
C LEU A 111 -13.73 10.49 4.55
N LEU A 112 -13.92 9.17 4.69
CA LEU A 112 -15.02 8.45 4.05
C LEU A 112 -16.39 9.05 4.42
N LEU A 113 -16.65 9.27 5.71
CA LEU A 113 -17.90 9.89 6.18
C LEU A 113 -18.09 11.30 5.60
N THR A 114 -17.01 12.08 5.47
CA THR A 114 -17.07 13.42 4.86
C THR A 114 -17.47 13.34 3.38
N ASP A 115 -16.91 12.37 2.64
CA ASP A 115 -17.26 12.16 1.23
C ASP A 115 -18.71 11.72 1.07
N GLN A 116 -19.17 10.84 1.95
CA GLN A 116 -20.54 10.33 1.96
C GLN A 116 -21.55 11.43 2.28
N GLU A 117 -21.29 12.28 3.29
CA GLU A 117 -22.10 13.48 3.56
C GLU A 117 -22.18 14.38 2.32
N LYS A 118 -21.07 14.60 1.62
CA LYS A 118 -21.05 15.39 0.41
C LYS A 118 -21.91 14.76 -0.69
N ILE A 119 -21.81 13.46 -0.93
CA ILE A 119 -22.63 12.75 -1.92
C ILE A 119 -24.12 12.95 -1.60
N LEU A 120 -24.54 12.69 -0.36
CA LEU A 120 -25.94 12.84 0.08
C LEU A 120 -26.50 14.25 -0.10
N THR A 121 -25.66 15.28 -0.08
CA THR A 121 -26.08 16.67 -0.32
C THR A 121 -26.09 17.08 -1.80
N THR A 122 -25.51 16.27 -2.69
CA THR A 122 -25.27 16.65 -4.09
C THR A 122 -25.98 15.76 -5.11
N THR A 123 -26.27 14.51 -4.77
CA THR A 123 -26.93 13.56 -5.67
C THR A 123 -28.45 13.58 -5.49
N ASP A 124 -29.18 13.32 -6.57
CA ASP A 124 -30.61 13.07 -6.60
C ASP A 124 -30.96 11.62 -6.99
N ASP A 125 -29.94 10.78 -7.17
CA ASP A 125 -30.07 9.37 -7.49
C ASP A 125 -30.42 8.56 -6.23
N GLU A 126 -31.62 7.97 -6.20
CA GLU A 126 -32.13 7.19 -5.06
C GLU A 126 -31.26 5.97 -4.74
N ASP A 127 -30.73 5.29 -5.77
CA ASP A 127 -29.89 4.10 -5.58
C ASP A 127 -28.53 4.49 -4.97
N GLU A 128 -27.94 5.60 -5.41
CA GLU A 128 -26.70 6.14 -4.83
C GLU A 128 -26.90 6.60 -3.39
N ILE A 129 -28.06 7.19 -3.08
CA ILE A 129 -28.41 7.61 -1.72
C ILE A 129 -28.51 6.40 -0.79
N GLU A 130 -29.19 5.33 -1.20
CA GLU A 130 -29.33 4.09 -0.42
C GLU A 130 -27.96 3.46 -0.15
N ASP A 131 -27.13 3.27 -1.20
CA ASP A 131 -25.79 2.71 -1.09
C ASP A 131 -24.90 3.51 -0.11
N VAL A 132 -24.98 4.84 -0.16
CA VAL A 132 -24.20 5.72 0.72
C VAL A 132 -24.69 5.67 2.17
N GLN A 133 -26.00 5.61 2.39
CA GLN A 133 -26.57 5.51 3.74
C GLN A 133 -26.17 4.20 4.41
N ASP A 134 -26.23 3.08 3.70
CA ASP A 134 -25.81 1.78 4.21
C ASP A 134 -24.31 1.77 4.55
N ALA A 135 -23.47 2.29 3.65
CA ALA A 135 -22.04 2.39 3.90
C ALA A 135 -21.70 3.34 5.08
N ASN A 136 -22.47 4.42 5.27
CA ASN A 136 -22.32 5.36 6.40
C ASN A 136 -22.54 4.65 7.75
N ILE A 137 -23.60 3.84 7.86
CA ILE A 137 -23.92 3.09 9.08
C ILE A 137 -22.71 2.24 9.50
N HIS A 138 -22.14 1.49 8.54
CA HIS A 138 -20.97 0.65 8.80
C HIS A 138 -19.72 1.48 9.16
N ALA A 139 -19.48 2.60 8.49
CA ALA A 139 -18.34 3.47 8.79
C ALA A 139 -18.43 4.06 10.21
N GLU A 140 -19.61 4.49 10.65
CA GLU A 140 -19.84 4.99 12.00
C GLU A 140 -19.67 3.90 13.08
N GLU A 141 -20.18 2.70 12.82
CA GLU A 141 -20.02 1.55 13.73
C GLU A 141 -18.55 1.18 13.88
N LEU A 142 -17.82 1.09 12.77
CA LEU A 142 -16.37 0.85 12.80
C LEU A 142 -15.65 1.94 13.59
N LEU A 143 -16.02 3.21 13.40
CA LEU A 143 -15.42 4.34 14.10
C LEU A 143 -15.57 4.23 15.62
N LYS A 144 -16.76 3.80 16.09
CA LYS A 144 -17.04 3.54 17.51
C LYS A 144 -16.20 2.39 18.06
N LEU A 145 -15.87 1.40 17.22
CA LEU A 145 -15.07 0.23 17.61
C LEU A 145 -13.55 0.50 17.61
N VAL A 146 -13.05 1.45 16.81
CA VAL A 146 -11.61 1.75 16.68
C VAL A 146 -10.86 1.83 18.03
N PRO A 147 -11.34 2.56 19.06
CA PRO A 147 -10.64 2.64 20.34
C PRO A 147 -10.55 1.31 21.11
N SER A 148 -11.51 0.41 20.89
CA SER A 148 -11.54 -0.91 21.55
C SER A 148 -10.66 -1.93 20.83
N ILE A 149 -10.60 -1.88 19.49
CA ILE A 149 -9.77 -2.77 18.66
C ILE A 149 -8.30 -2.38 18.75
N PHE A 150 -8.01 -1.07 18.80
CA PHE A 150 -6.65 -0.53 18.87
C PHE A 150 -6.47 0.25 20.18
N PRO A 151 -6.37 -0.45 21.34
CA PRO A 151 -6.17 0.20 22.62
C PRO A 151 -4.81 0.90 22.64
N THR A 152 -4.77 2.13 23.18
CA THR A 152 -3.53 2.88 23.37
C THR A 152 -2.71 2.19 24.48
N THR A 153 -1.94 1.17 24.13
CA THR A 153 -1.07 0.47 25.08
C THR A 153 0.36 0.88 24.79
N ASP A 154 0.89 1.80 25.60
CA ASP A 154 2.11 2.59 25.31
C ASP A 154 3.44 1.82 25.31
N PHE A 155 3.42 0.49 25.34
CA PHE A 155 4.63 -0.31 25.59
C PHE A 155 5.30 -0.87 24.33
N ILE A 156 4.59 -0.98 23.20
CA ILE A 156 5.16 -1.54 21.96
C ILE A 156 4.75 -0.66 20.77
N SER A 157 5.74 -0.09 20.08
CA SER A 157 5.50 0.59 18.81
C SER A 157 4.98 -0.41 17.78
N GLU A 158 3.88 -0.06 17.10
CA GLU A 158 3.32 -0.90 16.06
C GLU A 158 4.32 -1.07 14.91
N GLN A 159 4.56 -2.31 14.50
CA GLN A 159 5.46 -2.61 13.40
C GLN A 159 4.70 -2.59 12.07
N CYS A 160 5.21 -1.80 11.14
CA CYS A 160 4.69 -1.72 9.78
C CYS A 160 5.63 -2.41 8.78
N VAL A 161 5.11 -2.78 7.62
CA VAL A 161 5.84 -3.45 6.54
C VAL A 161 5.51 -2.81 5.20
N LEU A 162 6.45 -2.89 4.25
CA LEU A 162 6.18 -2.50 2.88
C LEU A 162 5.18 -3.47 2.25
N PHE A 163 4.12 -2.93 1.65
CA PHE A 163 3.01 -3.74 1.14
C PHE A 163 2.59 -3.25 -0.25
N HIS A 164 2.90 -4.02 -1.28
CA HIS A 164 2.40 -3.79 -2.63
C HIS A 164 0.94 -4.27 -2.70
N ASP A 165 0.02 -3.31 -2.64
CA ASP A 165 -1.43 -3.54 -2.59
C ASP A 165 -2.00 -3.95 -3.94
N ASP A 166 -1.37 -3.51 -5.05
CA ASP A 166 -1.76 -3.92 -6.41
C ASP A 166 -0.75 -4.88 -7.08
N LEU A 167 -0.81 -6.18 -6.76
CA LEU A 167 -0.06 -7.20 -7.50
C LEU A 167 -0.94 -7.83 -8.59
N SER A 168 -1.53 -6.99 -9.44
CA SER A 168 -2.34 -7.46 -10.55
C SER A 168 -1.50 -8.21 -11.59
N LEU A 169 -2.17 -8.94 -12.49
CA LEU A 169 -1.51 -9.56 -13.64
C LEU A 169 -0.80 -8.52 -14.54
N ARG A 170 -1.14 -7.23 -14.42
CA ARG A 170 -0.53 -6.17 -15.24
C ARG A 170 0.80 -5.71 -14.68
N ASP A 171 1.02 -5.87 -13.38
CA ASP A 171 2.19 -5.32 -12.69
C ASP A 171 3.29 -6.36 -12.50
N ILE A 172 3.08 -7.56 -13.03
CA ILE A 172 4.01 -8.66 -13.01
C ILE A 172 4.49 -8.93 -14.44
N LEU A 173 5.80 -8.87 -14.65
CA LEU A 173 6.45 -9.27 -15.89
C LEU A 173 7.05 -10.66 -15.72
N VAL A 174 6.81 -11.55 -16.69
CA VAL A 174 7.33 -12.91 -16.71
C VAL A 174 8.12 -13.22 -17.98
N ASP A 175 9.03 -14.18 -17.88
CA ASP A 175 9.67 -14.77 -19.06
C ASP A 175 8.76 -15.78 -19.77
N ASN A 176 9.30 -16.51 -20.74
CA ASN A 176 8.53 -17.51 -21.50
C ASN A 176 8.12 -18.73 -20.67
N ASP A 177 8.82 -19.02 -19.58
CA ASP A 177 8.56 -20.18 -18.72
C ASP A 177 7.57 -19.85 -17.59
N GLY A 178 7.22 -18.55 -17.45
CA GLY A 178 6.34 -18.04 -16.40
C GLY A 178 7.07 -17.65 -15.12
N THR A 179 8.40 -17.49 -15.17
CA THR A 179 9.20 -17.00 -14.04
C THR A 179 9.07 -15.49 -13.95
N ILE A 180 8.87 -14.95 -12.74
CA ILE A 180 8.80 -13.51 -12.52
C ILE A 180 10.17 -12.90 -12.80
N THR A 181 10.21 -12.03 -13.78
CA THR A 181 11.39 -11.25 -14.12
C THR A 181 11.39 -9.92 -13.38
N ARG A 182 10.23 -9.27 -13.24
CA ARG A 182 10.05 -7.99 -12.54
C ARG A 182 8.64 -7.82 -12.00
N ILE A 183 8.55 -7.04 -10.93
CA ILE A 183 7.33 -6.40 -10.45
C ILE A 183 7.47 -4.91 -10.75
N VAL A 184 6.44 -4.30 -11.31
CA VAL A 184 6.37 -2.87 -11.66
C VAL A 184 5.28 -2.20 -10.84
N ASP A 185 4.99 -0.94 -11.15
CA ASP A 185 3.94 -0.14 -10.49
C ASP A 185 4.18 0.11 -8.99
N TRP A 186 5.44 0.42 -8.65
CA TRP A 186 5.84 0.75 -7.29
C TRP A 186 5.46 2.17 -6.84
N GLU A 187 4.72 2.91 -7.67
CA GLU A 187 4.24 4.23 -7.28
C GLU A 187 3.21 4.09 -6.17
N CYS A 188 3.21 5.04 -5.23
CA CYS A 188 2.26 5.05 -4.12
C CYS A 188 2.27 3.80 -3.20
N VAL A 189 3.20 2.83 -3.35
CA VAL A 189 3.25 1.62 -2.52
C VAL A 189 3.44 1.98 -1.04
N PRO A 190 2.45 1.68 -0.18
CA PRO A 190 2.47 2.11 1.20
C PRO A 190 3.25 1.13 2.08
N ILE A 191 3.71 1.67 3.20
CA ILE A 191 4.07 0.94 4.41
C ILE A 191 2.81 0.90 5.28
N LEU A 192 2.36 -0.31 5.64
CA LEU A 192 1.12 -0.54 6.38
C LEU A 192 1.34 -1.41 7.62
N PRO A 193 0.41 -1.39 8.59
CA PRO A 193 0.42 -2.30 9.72
C PRO A 193 0.41 -3.76 9.30
N LEU A 194 1.06 -4.63 10.07
CA LEU A 194 1.17 -6.05 9.73
C LEU A 194 -0.20 -6.71 9.52
N TRP A 195 -1.19 -6.44 10.38
CA TRP A 195 -2.53 -7.01 10.25
C TRP A 195 -3.23 -6.62 8.94
N LYS A 196 -2.92 -5.42 8.41
CA LYS A 196 -3.46 -4.95 7.12
C LYS A 196 -2.68 -5.49 5.93
N ALA A 197 -1.37 -5.72 6.09
CA ALA A 197 -0.52 -6.31 5.06
C ALA A 197 -0.68 -7.84 4.93
N CYS A 198 -1.18 -8.50 5.98
CA CYS A 198 -1.48 -9.94 6.00
C CYS A 198 -2.83 -10.24 5.34
N VAL A 199 -2.96 -9.92 4.05
CA VAL A 199 -4.11 -10.31 3.22
C VAL A 199 -3.76 -11.47 2.30
N PHE A 200 -4.77 -12.26 1.94
CA PHE A 200 -4.61 -13.25 0.89
C PHE A 200 -4.18 -12.57 -0.41
N PRO A 201 -3.14 -13.08 -1.10
CA PRO A 201 -2.74 -12.52 -2.38
C PRO A 201 -3.86 -12.77 -3.41
N ILE A 202 -4.51 -11.69 -3.83
CA ILE A 202 -5.44 -11.69 -4.96
C ILE A 202 -4.59 -11.41 -6.20
N ILE A 203 -4.49 -12.37 -7.13
CA ILE A 203 -3.69 -12.19 -8.35
C ILE A 203 -4.63 -11.77 -9.51
N GLY A 204 -5.15 -10.55 -9.48
CA GLY A 204 -5.87 -9.92 -10.61
C GLY A 204 -7.37 -10.24 -10.77
N ASP A 205 -7.99 -9.55 -11.73
CA ASP A 205 -9.44 -9.40 -11.96
C ASP A 205 -10.23 -10.71 -12.20
N TYR A 206 -9.56 -11.81 -12.56
CA TYR A 206 -10.20 -13.07 -12.97
C TYR A 206 -10.42 -14.06 -11.80
N PHE A 207 -10.02 -13.70 -10.58
CA PHE A 207 -9.94 -14.63 -9.44
C PHE A 207 -11.27 -14.89 -8.70
N LYS A 208 -12.37 -14.20 -9.06
CA LYS A 208 -13.68 -14.51 -8.48
C LYS A 208 -14.22 -15.90 -8.87
N TRP A 209 -13.66 -16.58 -9.89
CA TRP A 209 -14.28 -17.81 -10.43
C TRP A 209 -13.32 -18.96 -10.87
N ASP A 210 -12.00 -18.92 -10.63
CA ASP A 210 -11.11 -20.07 -10.94
C ASP A 210 -10.88 -20.95 -9.70
N HIS A 211 -11.62 -22.06 -9.64
CA HIS A 211 -11.61 -23.06 -8.57
C HIS A 211 -10.25 -23.73 -8.34
N ARG A 212 -9.32 -23.67 -9.31
CA ARG A 212 -8.01 -24.32 -9.20
C ARG A 212 -7.06 -23.63 -8.22
N ILE A 213 -7.31 -22.36 -7.89
CA ILE A 213 -6.41 -21.57 -7.04
C ILE A 213 -6.95 -21.38 -5.63
N GLN A 214 -8.27 -21.38 -5.44
CA GLN A 214 -8.91 -21.30 -4.11
C GLN A 214 -8.51 -22.49 -3.20
N LEU A 215 -8.30 -23.68 -3.77
CA LEU A 215 -7.87 -24.88 -3.04
C LEU A 215 -6.40 -24.87 -2.60
N PHE A 216 -5.50 -24.18 -3.32
CA PHE A 216 -4.06 -24.20 -3.01
C PHE A 216 -3.67 -23.24 -1.88
N TYR A 217 -4.36 -22.10 -1.73
CA TYR A 217 -4.07 -21.15 -0.65
C TYR A 217 -4.52 -21.64 0.73
N LEU A 218 -5.56 -22.50 0.79
CA LEU A 218 -5.99 -23.19 2.01
C LEU A 218 -4.92 -24.17 2.55
N VAL A 219 -4.05 -24.69 1.68
CA VAL A 219 -3.02 -25.68 2.06
C VAL A 219 -1.71 -25.01 2.48
N LEU A 220 -1.33 -23.89 1.86
CA LEU A 220 -0.06 -23.19 2.17
C LEU A 220 -0.06 -22.47 3.53
N PHE A 221 -1.22 -22.04 4.04
CA PHE A 221 -1.33 -21.34 5.33
C PHE A 221 -1.77 -22.23 6.50
N ASN A 222 -2.14 -23.51 6.27
CA ASN A 222 -2.35 -24.49 7.33
C ASN A 222 -1.07 -25.24 7.74
N LEU A 223 0.09 -24.85 7.19
CA LEU A 223 1.40 -25.46 7.47
C LEU A 223 2.44 -24.46 8.00
N ALA A 224 1.99 -23.28 8.46
CA ALA A 224 2.83 -22.29 9.15
C ALA A 224 2.41 -22.17 10.62
#